data_AF-A0A5B7HIM7-F1
#
_entry.id   AF-A0A5B7HIM7-F1
#
_cell.length_a   1.000
_cell.length_b   1.000
_cell.length_c   1.000
_cell.angle_alpha   90.00
_cell.angle_beta   90.00
_cell.angle_gamma   90.00
#
_symmetry.space_group_name_H-M   'P 1'
#
loop_
_entity.id
_entity.type
_entity.pdbx_description
1 polymer ?
#
loop_
_entity_poly.entity_id
_entity_poly.type
_entity_poly.pdbx_seq_one_letter_code
_entity_poly.pdbx_strand_id
1 'polypeptide(L)'
;MVRYSLVGATHDAFVWTNSDLKQQFDRGQFGDFVLIGDSGYPLEPRLMVPIINPTTPAEELYNKSHAQTRVIVEQTNEILKNHFK
;
A
#
# COMPACT_ATOMS: atom_id res chain seq x y z
N MET A 1 -8.58 -24.26 11.51
CA MET A 1 -8.60 -23.38 12.70
C MET A 1 -9.56 -22.22 12.41
N VAL A 2 -10.49 -21.96 13.32
CA VAL A 2 -11.81 -21.31 13.10
C VAL A 2 -11.73 -19.81 12.76
N ARG A 3 -12.66 -19.35 11.91
CA ARG A 3 -12.88 -17.97 11.45
C ARG A 3 -13.73 -17.13 12.42
N TYR A 4 -13.56 -15.81 12.39
CA TYR A 4 -14.56 -14.74 12.67
C TYR A 4 -14.23 -13.61 11.66
N SER A 5 -15.00 -13.23 10.62
CA SER A 5 -16.37 -12.70 10.41
C SER A 5 -16.51 -11.16 10.49
N LEU A 6 -16.52 -10.53 9.31
CA LEU A 6 -17.39 -9.43 8.81
C LEU A 6 -17.58 -8.12 9.63
N VAL A 7 -16.60 -7.21 9.56
CA VAL A 7 -16.71 -5.77 9.17
C VAL A 7 -15.29 -5.37 8.74
N GLY A 8 -15.05 -4.91 7.51
CA GLY A 8 -13.68 -4.63 7.02
C GLY A 8 -13.09 -5.67 6.05
N ALA A 9 -13.93 -6.45 5.36
CA ALA A 9 -13.54 -7.36 4.28
C ALA A 9 -13.46 -6.65 2.91
N THR A 10 -13.21 -5.34 2.92
CA THR A 10 -13.01 -4.58 1.71
C THR A 10 -11.52 -4.58 1.45
N HIS A 11 -11.05 -5.24 0.39
CA HIS A 11 -9.65 -5.19 -0.01
C HIS A 11 -9.21 -3.73 -0.08
N ASP A 12 -8.03 -3.40 0.46
CA ASP A 12 -7.55 -2.01 0.49
C ASP A 12 -7.54 -1.37 -0.91
N ALA A 13 -7.30 -2.18 -1.95
CA ALA A 13 -7.43 -1.81 -3.35
C ALA A 13 -8.85 -1.31 -3.72
N PHE A 14 -9.91 -1.93 -3.20
CA PHE A 14 -11.28 -1.45 -3.41
C PHE A 14 -11.54 -0.15 -2.67
N VAL A 15 -11.06 0.00 -1.43
CA VAL A 15 -11.17 1.28 -0.69
C VAL A 15 -10.45 2.38 -1.46
N TRP A 16 -9.23 2.13 -1.92
CA TRP A 16 -8.46 3.04 -2.76
C TRP A 16 -9.24 3.45 -4.00
N THR A 17 -9.72 2.47 -4.78
CA THR A 17 -10.46 2.72 -6.03
C THR A 17 -11.68 3.61 -5.83
N ASN A 18 -12.36 3.48 -4.69
CA ASN A 18 -13.59 4.23 -4.38
C ASN A 18 -13.35 5.44 -3.47
N SER A 19 -12.10 5.81 -3.20
CA SER A 19 -11.76 6.92 -2.30
C SER A 19 -11.72 8.27 -3.03
N ASP A 20 -12.06 9.34 -2.32
CA ASP A 20 -11.79 10.70 -2.79
C ASP A 20 -10.28 10.94 -2.98
N LEU A 21 -9.45 10.26 -2.20
CA LEU A 21 -7.99 10.35 -2.29
C LEU A 21 -7.50 9.90 -3.67
N LYS A 22 -8.05 8.82 -4.23
CA LYS A 22 -7.76 8.38 -5.60
C LYS A 22 -8.07 9.46 -6.61
N GLN A 23 -9.25 10.08 -6.50
CA GLN A 23 -9.64 11.15 -7.43
C GLN A 23 -8.71 12.37 -7.32
N GLN A 24 -8.26 12.71 -6.11
CA GLN A 24 -7.30 13.80 -5.89
C GLN A 24 -5.93 13.47 -6.49
N PHE A 25 -5.48 12.21 -6.35
CA PHE A 25 -4.28 11.68 -7.01
C PHE A 25 -4.39 11.75 -8.53
N ASP A 26 -5.51 11.36 -9.11
CA ASP A 26 -5.72 11.37 -10.56
C ASP A 26 -5.77 12.81 -11.10
N ARG A 27 -6.32 13.75 -10.33
CA ARG A 27 -6.30 15.19 -10.64
C ARG A 27 -4.92 15.84 -10.46
N GLY A 28 -3.90 15.10 -10.01
CA GLY A 28 -2.54 15.60 -9.84
C GLY A 28 -2.35 16.55 -8.66
N GLN A 29 -3.26 16.53 -7.67
CA GLN A 29 -3.20 17.43 -6.52
C GLN A 29 -2.01 17.16 -5.59
N PHE A 30 -1.37 15.99 -5.74
CA PHE A 30 -0.17 15.59 -5.01
C PHE A 30 1.10 15.70 -5.87
N GLY A 31 1.08 16.39 -7.01
CA GLY A 31 2.28 16.61 -7.83
C GLY A 31 3.05 15.32 -8.14
N ASP A 32 4.29 15.25 -7.66
CA ASP A 32 5.24 14.13 -7.86
C ASP A 32 5.21 13.08 -6.73
N PHE A 33 4.30 13.20 -5.77
CA PHE A 33 4.15 12.18 -4.73
C PHE A 33 3.64 10.86 -5.34
N VAL A 34 4.15 9.76 -4.78
CA VAL A 34 3.77 8.39 -5.12
C VAL A 34 3.22 7.69 -3.88
N LEU A 35 2.27 6.78 -4.11
CA LEU A 35 1.69 5.93 -3.09
C LEU A 35 2.45 4.60 -3.02
N ILE A 36 2.65 4.08 -1.81
CA ILE A 36 3.31 2.79 -1.56
C ILE A 36 2.23 1.76 -1.21
N GLY A 37 2.01 0.79 -2.10
CA GLY A 37 1.06 -0.32 -1.94
C GLY A 37 1.73 -1.66 -1.64
N ASP A 38 0.93 -2.69 -1.40
CA ASP A 38 1.36 -4.09 -1.45
C ASP A 38 0.95 -4.71 -2.79
N SER A 39 1.29 -5.99 -2.97
CA SER A 39 0.90 -6.77 -4.14
C SER A 39 -0.61 -6.94 -4.32
N GLY A 40 -1.44 -6.54 -3.34
CA GLY A 40 -2.90 -6.56 -3.45
C GLY A 40 -3.46 -5.38 -4.25
N TYR A 41 -2.65 -4.36 -4.51
CA TYR A 41 -3.04 -3.21 -5.32
C TYR A 41 -2.73 -3.42 -6.81
N PRO A 42 -3.56 -2.84 -7.71
CA PRO A 42 -3.23 -2.81 -9.13
C PRO A 42 -1.99 -1.94 -9.38
N LEU A 43 -1.26 -2.25 -10.46
CA LEU A 43 -0.16 -1.40 -10.91
C LEU A 43 -0.75 -0.12 -11.55
N GLU A 44 -0.47 1.03 -10.95
CA GLU A 44 -0.94 2.34 -11.45
C GLU A 44 0.22 3.35 -11.50
N PRO A 45 0.16 4.40 -12.35
CA PRO A 45 1.28 5.31 -12.59
C PRO A 45 1.87 6.02 -11.36
N ARG A 46 1.08 6.16 -10.29
CA ARG A 46 1.50 6.79 -9.03
C ARG A 46 1.42 5.82 -7.84
N LEU A 47 1.35 4.52 -8.10
CA LEU A 47 1.26 3.48 -7.08
C LEU A 47 2.39 2.48 -7.26
N MET A 48 3.36 2.56 -6.36
CA MET A 48 4.48 1.64 -6.31
C MET A 48 4.04 0.38 -5.55
N VAL A 49 4.22 -0.77 -6.18
CA VAL A 49 3.96 -2.08 -5.59
C VAL A 49 5.22 -2.95 -5.71
N PRO A 50 5.40 -3.98 -4.87
CA PRO A 50 6.52 -4.90 -5.02
C PRO A 50 6.54 -5.57 -6.39
N ILE A 51 7.73 -5.75 -6.96
CA ILE A 51 7.92 -6.51 -8.19
C ILE A 51 7.79 -8.00 -7.86
N ILE A 52 6.85 -8.67 -8.52
CA ILE A 52 6.64 -10.11 -8.39
C ILE A 52 7.72 -10.83 -9.19
N ASN A 53 8.43 -11.78 -8.56
CA ASN A 53 9.53 -12.55 -9.16
C ASN A 53 10.65 -11.65 -9.74
N PRO A 54 11.37 -10.89 -8.89
CA PRO A 54 12.50 -10.08 -9.36
C PRO A 54 13.57 -10.98 -10.00
N THR A 55 14.06 -10.59 -11.15
CA THR A 55 15.07 -11.32 -11.95
C THR A 55 16.38 -10.58 -12.09
N THR A 56 16.40 -9.28 -11.76
CA THR A 56 17.60 -8.45 -11.83
C THR A 56 17.99 -7.89 -10.46
N PRO A 57 19.29 -7.60 -10.24
CA PRO A 57 19.75 -6.97 -8.99
C PRO A 57 19.06 -5.62 -8.69
N ALA A 58 18.65 -4.89 -9.73
CA ALA A 58 17.93 -3.63 -9.58
C ALA A 58 16.51 -3.84 -9.04
N GLU A 59 15.80 -4.88 -9.50
CA GLU A 59 14.46 -5.23 -9.01
C GLU A 59 14.51 -5.75 -7.57
N GLU A 60 15.54 -6.53 -7.22
CA GLU A 60 15.78 -6.96 -5.84
C GLU A 60 16.05 -5.78 -4.91
N LEU A 61 16.90 -4.84 -5.34
CA LEU A 61 17.19 -3.62 -4.59
C LEU A 61 15.93 -2.78 -4.39
N TYR A 62 15.13 -2.61 -5.46
CA TYR A 62 13.83 -1.95 -5.39
C TYR A 62 12.92 -2.60 -4.33
N ASN A 63 12.73 -3.93 -4.40
CA ASN A 63 11.87 -4.64 -3.44
C ASN A 63 12.38 -4.51 -2.00
N LYS A 64 13.70 -4.52 -1.79
CA LYS A 64 14.30 -4.31 -0.47
C LYS A 64 14.00 -2.92 0.07
N SER A 65 14.21 -1.88 -0.72
CA SER A 65 13.88 -0.49 -0.34
C SER A 65 12.38 -0.30 -0.11
N HIS A 66 11.55 -0.92 -0.94
CA HIS A 66 10.09 -0.91 -0.80
C HIS A 66 9.64 -1.53 0.53
N ALA A 67 10.16 -2.71 0.87
CA ALA A 67 9.85 -3.40 2.11
C ALA A 67 10.28 -2.60 3.34
N GLN A 68 11.49 -2.02 3.33
CA GLN A 68 11.98 -1.17 4.43
C GLN A 68 11.08 0.03 4.67
N THR A 69 10.62 0.68 3.60
CA THR A 69 9.69 1.82 3.68
C THR A 69 8.36 1.40 4.30
N ARG A 70 7.82 0.24 3.87
CA ARG A 70 6.56 -0.29 4.41
C ARG A 70 6.61 -0.64 5.88
N VAL A 71 7.72 -1.22 6.36
CA VAL A 71 7.88 -1.58 7.78
C VAL A 71 7.65 -0.37 8.69
N ILE A 72 8.13 0.82 8.31
CA ILE A 72 7.95 2.05 9.09
C ILE A 72 6.46 2.45 9.15
N VAL A 73 5.74 2.34 8.03
CA VAL A 73 4.31 2.64 7.95
C VAL A 73 3.50 1.65 8.80
N GLU A 74 3.81 0.36 8.70
CA GLU A 74 3.15 -0.70 9.46
C GLU A 74 3.35 -0.53 10.97
N GLN A 75 4.59 -0.28 11.41
CA GLN A 75 4.91 0.02 12.80
C GLN A 75 4.17 1.26 13.31
N THR A 76 4.10 2.32 12.49
CA THR A 76 3.35 3.54 12.84
C THR A 76 1.87 3.23 13.02
N ASN A 77 1.27 2.46 12.10
CA ASN A 77 -0.13 2.05 12.20
C ASN A 77 -0.39 1.18 13.43
N GLU A 78 0.52 0.28 13.80
CA GLU A 78 0.42 -0.52 15.02
C GLU A 78 0.44 0.34 16.28
N ILE A 79 1.35 1.33 16.35
CA ILE A 79 1.42 2.29 17.46
C ILE A 79 0.08 3.06 17.57
N LEU A 80 -0.41 3.59 16.46
CA LEU A 80 -1.68 4.34 16.44
C LEU A 80 -2.87 3.48 16.87
N LYS A 81 -2.96 2.23 16.37
CA LYS A 81 -3.98 1.27 16.79
C LYS A 81 -3.90 0.96 18.28
N ASN A 82 -2.71 0.90 18.85
CA ASN A 82 -2.53 0.66 20.28
C ASN A 82 -2.85 1.89 21.14
N HIS A 83 -2.68 3.10 20.59
CA HIS A 83 -2.98 4.35 21.29
C HIS A 83 -4.48 4.65 21.36
N PHE A 84 -5.22 4.39 20.29
CA PHE A 84 -6.67 4.66 20.19
C PHE A 84 -7.54 3.41 20.39
N LYS A 85 -7.01 2.42 21.11
CA LYS A 85 -7.70 1.17 21.43
C LYS A 85 -8.69 1.34 22.58
#